data_AF-A0A4R7VUK0-F1
#
_entry.id   AF-A0A4R7VUK0-F1
#
_cell.length_a   1.000
_cell.length_b   1.000
_cell.length_c   1.000
_cell.angle_alpha   90.00
_cell.angle_beta   90.00
_cell.angle_gamma   90.00
#
_symmetry.space_group_name_H-M   'P 1'
#
loop_
_entity.id
_entity.type
_entity.pdbx_description
1 polymer ?
#
loop_
_entity_poly.entity_id
_entity_poly.type
_entity_poly.pdbx_seq_one_letter_code
_entity_poly.pdbx_strand_id
1 'polypeptide(L)'
;MHEAVELLAARAPKLRAVLRKPKREGMAYVIIDGTLIPTDRIAEDRPFYSGKHRLHWMNLQVIASPDGTILWVSGEVPGSTHDTAAARIWQILTAPRDAGLIALSDKGYHGYDETGQHVITPYKGRNKPESQKDANRAHARLRGPGGRANAQLKSWRILRKLRCCPRRAGQLAKAIHVLQDHEITAAG
;
A
#
# COMPACT_ATOMS: atom_id res chain seq x y z
N MET A 1 -7.70 -18.64 -18.17
CA MET A 1 -7.72 -17.98 -16.84
C MET A 1 -6.51 -17.08 -16.58
N HIS A 2 -5.32 -17.34 -17.16
CA HIS A 2 -4.15 -16.45 -17.02
C HIS A 2 -4.34 -15.11 -17.76
N GLU A 3 -4.80 -15.13 -19.00
CA GLU A 3 -4.97 -13.94 -19.84
C GLU A 3 -5.91 -12.89 -19.21
N ALA A 4 -6.98 -13.34 -18.55
CA ALA A 4 -7.91 -12.43 -17.87
C ALA A 4 -7.26 -11.68 -16.70
N VAL A 5 -6.40 -12.34 -15.92
CA VAL A 5 -5.67 -11.72 -14.80
C VAL A 5 -4.63 -10.75 -15.33
N GLU A 6 -3.91 -11.11 -16.40
CA GLU A 6 -2.92 -10.23 -17.02
C GLU A 6 -3.58 -9.00 -17.63
N LEU A 7 -4.71 -9.16 -18.30
CA LEU A 7 -5.49 -8.06 -18.88
C LEU A 7 -6.01 -7.12 -17.78
N LEU A 8 -6.58 -7.66 -16.70
CA LEU A 8 -7.04 -6.86 -15.57
C LEU A 8 -5.86 -6.15 -14.87
N ALA A 9 -4.75 -6.84 -14.66
CA ALA A 9 -3.56 -6.26 -14.06
C ALA A 9 -2.97 -5.13 -14.94
N ALA A 10 -3.03 -5.27 -16.27
CA ALA A 10 -2.60 -4.25 -17.22
C ALA A 10 -3.52 -3.02 -17.21
N ARG A 11 -4.79 -3.18 -16.83
CA ARG A 11 -5.75 -2.09 -16.63
C ARG A 11 -5.59 -1.37 -15.30
N ALA A 12 -4.78 -1.90 -14.37
CA ALA A 12 -4.55 -1.25 -13.10
C ALA A 12 -4.00 0.17 -13.31
N PRO A 13 -4.55 1.18 -12.61
CA PRO A 13 -4.17 2.56 -12.85
C PRO A 13 -2.70 2.79 -12.55
N LYS A 14 -2.06 3.62 -13.37
CA LYS A 14 -0.69 4.08 -13.09
C LYS A 14 -0.72 5.03 -11.89
N LEU A 15 0.26 4.91 -10.99
CA LEU A 15 0.37 5.70 -9.76
C LEU A 15 0.12 7.21 -9.98
N ARG A 16 0.87 7.85 -10.88
CA ARG A 16 0.72 9.28 -11.17
C ARG A 16 -0.65 9.64 -11.74
N ALA A 17 -1.30 8.72 -12.47
CA ALA A 17 -2.62 8.96 -13.01
C ALA A 17 -3.68 8.98 -11.91
N VAL A 18 -3.58 8.04 -10.96
CA VAL A 18 -4.51 7.93 -9.84
C VAL A 18 -4.45 9.13 -8.92
N LEU A 19 -3.26 9.70 -8.68
CA LEU A 19 -3.11 10.84 -7.77
C LEU A 19 -3.67 12.16 -8.33
N ARG A 20 -3.98 12.24 -9.63
CA ARG A 20 -4.62 13.42 -10.23
C ARG A 20 -6.08 13.59 -9.80
N LYS A 21 -6.81 12.48 -9.58
CA LYS A 21 -8.23 12.49 -9.22
C LYS A 21 -8.45 13.04 -7.80
N PRO A 22 -7.78 12.52 -6.74
CA PRO A 22 -7.84 13.08 -5.38
C PRO A 22 -7.59 14.59 -5.33
N LYS A 23 -6.59 15.07 -6.07
CA LYS A 23 -6.28 16.51 -6.09
C LYS A 23 -7.40 17.34 -6.70
N ARG A 24 -8.00 16.88 -7.80
CA ARG A 24 -9.16 17.54 -8.44
C ARG A 24 -10.40 17.52 -7.55
N GLU A 25 -10.56 16.46 -6.76
CA GLU A 25 -11.65 16.29 -5.79
C GLU A 25 -11.39 17.02 -4.46
N GLY A 26 -10.31 17.82 -4.37
CA GLY A 26 -10.01 18.63 -3.21
C GLY A 26 -9.47 17.87 -2.00
N MET A 27 -9.03 16.61 -2.18
CA MET A 27 -8.41 15.85 -1.09
C MET A 27 -7.10 16.51 -0.67
N ALA A 28 -6.92 16.67 0.65
CA ALA A 28 -5.69 17.25 1.21
C ALA A 28 -4.57 16.21 1.38
N TYR A 29 -4.93 14.93 1.56
CA TYR A 29 -3.98 13.87 1.85
C TYR A 29 -4.43 12.52 1.29
N VAL A 30 -3.46 11.61 1.18
CA VAL A 30 -3.64 10.18 0.95
C VAL A 30 -2.98 9.38 2.06
N ILE A 31 -3.40 8.13 2.22
CA ILE A 31 -2.84 7.20 3.21
C ILE A 31 -1.96 6.20 2.47
N ILE A 32 -0.73 6.01 2.96
CA ILE A 32 0.23 5.05 2.40
C ILE A 32 0.53 3.99 3.43
N ASP A 33 0.35 2.73 3.04
CA ASP A 33 0.59 1.60 3.91
C ASP A 33 1.23 0.43 3.18
N GLY A 34 2.08 -0.28 3.90
CA GLY A 34 2.72 -1.52 3.46
C GLY A 34 1.95 -2.71 3.98
N THR A 35 1.88 -3.78 3.20
CA THR A 35 1.17 -4.97 3.64
C THR A 35 1.79 -6.24 3.11
N LEU A 36 2.02 -7.19 4.02
CA LEU A 36 2.55 -8.50 3.68
C LEU A 36 1.42 -9.44 3.26
N ILE A 37 1.63 -10.12 2.13
CA ILE A 37 0.77 -11.19 1.62
C ILE A 37 1.62 -12.47 1.53
N PRO A 38 1.11 -13.62 2.04
CA PRO A 38 1.83 -14.88 1.94
C PRO A 38 1.81 -15.40 0.50
N THR A 39 2.93 -15.97 0.07
CA THR A 39 3.09 -16.60 -1.25
C THR A 39 3.73 -17.99 -1.06
N ASP A 40 3.37 -18.96 -1.90
CA ASP A 40 3.95 -20.32 -1.87
C ASP A 40 5.17 -20.46 -2.81
N ARG A 41 5.95 -21.53 -2.60
CA ARG A 41 7.27 -21.81 -3.21
C ARG A 41 7.21 -22.06 -4.73
N ILE A 42 8.02 -21.34 -5.51
CA ILE A 42 8.61 -21.86 -6.77
C ILE A 42 10.14 -21.79 -6.65
N ALA A 43 10.87 -22.72 -7.28
CA ALA A 43 12.31 -22.95 -7.06
C ALA A 43 13.24 -21.73 -7.29
N GLU A 44 12.74 -20.68 -7.95
CA GLU A 44 13.47 -19.44 -8.27
C GLU A 44 13.29 -18.30 -7.22
N ASP A 45 12.48 -18.48 -6.17
CA ASP A 45 11.97 -17.39 -5.31
C ASP A 45 12.78 -17.09 -4.01
N ARG A 46 14.09 -17.37 -4.00
CA ARG A 46 14.96 -17.21 -2.80
C ARG A 46 14.87 -15.82 -2.11
N PRO A 47 14.77 -14.67 -2.80
CA PRO A 47 14.71 -13.35 -2.14
C PRO A 47 13.47 -13.13 -1.26
N PHE A 48 12.38 -13.88 -1.50
CA PHE A 48 11.10 -13.72 -0.82
C PHE A 48 10.98 -14.55 0.46
N TYR A 49 11.99 -15.36 0.79
CA TYR A 49 11.98 -16.29 1.91
C TYR A 49 12.28 -15.60 3.25
N SER A 50 11.39 -15.75 4.24
CA SER A 50 11.63 -15.33 5.62
C SER A 50 11.89 -16.54 6.52
N GLY A 51 13.14 -16.73 6.95
CA GLY A 51 13.53 -17.84 7.82
C GLY A 51 12.80 -17.85 9.18
N LYS A 52 12.41 -16.68 9.69
CA LYS A 52 11.65 -16.52 10.94
C LYS A 52 10.22 -17.08 10.86
N HIS A 53 9.63 -17.07 9.67
CA HIS A 53 8.23 -17.46 9.46
C HIS A 53 8.06 -18.69 8.55
N ARG A 54 9.17 -19.28 8.05
CA ARG A 54 9.18 -20.45 7.15
C ARG A 54 8.20 -20.34 5.97
N LEU A 55 7.97 -19.12 5.49
CA LEU A 55 7.01 -18.78 4.44
C LEU A 55 7.63 -17.72 3.52
N HIS A 56 7.27 -17.74 2.24
CA HIS A 56 7.59 -16.64 1.33
C HIS A 56 6.54 -15.54 1.49
N TRP A 57 6.97 -14.30 1.54
CA TRP A 57 6.10 -13.15 1.67
C TRP A 57 6.41 -12.15 0.56
N MET A 58 5.38 -11.48 0.07
CA MET A 58 5.52 -10.28 -0.75
C MET A 58 5.11 -9.05 0.05
N ASN A 59 5.85 -7.96 -0.11
CA ASN A 59 5.48 -6.65 0.38
C ASN A 59 4.74 -5.89 -0.74
N LEU A 60 3.46 -5.60 -0.50
CA LEU A 60 2.66 -4.73 -1.34
C LEU A 60 2.50 -3.37 -0.68
N GLN A 61 2.59 -2.33 -1.49
CA GLN A 61 2.35 -0.96 -1.08
C GLN A 61 0.98 -0.53 -1.59
N VAL A 62 0.20 0.10 -0.72
CA VAL A 62 -1.18 0.51 -1.01
C VAL A 62 -1.30 2.01 -0.75
N ILE A 63 -1.99 2.69 -1.66
CA ILE A 63 -2.42 4.08 -1.48
C ILE A 63 -3.94 4.07 -1.37
N ALA A 64 -4.45 4.70 -0.31
CA ALA A 64 -5.87 4.86 -0.08
C ALA A 64 -6.26 6.33 0.11
N SER A 65 -7.49 6.67 -0.21
CA SER A 65 -8.10 7.96 0.11
C SER A 65 -8.48 8.06 1.60
N PRO A 66 -8.81 9.28 2.09
CA PRO A 66 -9.23 9.49 3.48
C PRO A 66 -10.43 8.67 3.96
N ASP A 67 -11.32 8.24 3.07
CA ASP A 67 -12.48 7.39 3.38
C ASP A 67 -12.11 5.89 3.48
N GLY A 68 -10.96 5.50 2.92
CA GLY A 68 -10.46 4.12 2.89
C GLY A 68 -10.62 3.43 1.53
N THR A 69 -11.04 4.15 0.48
CA THR A 69 -11.05 3.60 -0.89
C THR A 69 -9.63 3.33 -1.37
N ILE A 70 -9.37 2.14 -1.91
CA ILE A 70 -8.06 1.80 -2.49
C ILE A 70 -7.90 2.56 -3.80
N LEU A 71 -6.95 3.48 -3.83
CA LEU A 71 -6.62 4.25 -5.03
C LEU A 71 -5.58 3.52 -5.87
N TRP A 72 -4.63 2.81 -5.25
CA TRP A 72 -3.57 2.12 -5.97
C TRP A 72 -2.95 0.99 -5.16
N VAL A 73 -2.53 -0.07 -5.86
CA VAL A 73 -1.77 -1.20 -5.29
C VAL A 73 -0.52 -1.44 -6.13
N SER A 74 0.60 -1.66 -5.46
CA SER A 74 1.88 -1.91 -6.12
C SER A 74 1.97 -3.26 -6.83
N GLY A 75 3.02 -3.43 -7.63
CA GLY A 75 3.50 -4.76 -7.98
C GLY A 75 4.24 -5.40 -6.81
N GLU A 76 4.74 -6.60 -7.05
CA GLU A 76 5.47 -7.43 -6.11
C GLU A 76 6.83 -6.82 -5.71
N VAL A 77 7.15 -6.93 -4.42
CA VAL A 77 8.48 -6.69 -3.85
C VAL A 77 8.74 -7.80 -2.83
N PRO A 78 9.98 -8.27 -2.63
CA PRO A 78 10.29 -9.22 -1.58
C PRO A 78 9.77 -8.79 -0.21
N GLY A 79 9.13 -9.70 0.53
CA GLY A 79 8.59 -9.43 1.87
C GLY A 79 9.66 -9.08 2.91
N SER A 80 10.93 -9.39 2.62
CA SER A 80 12.10 -8.97 3.38
C SER A 80 12.48 -7.50 3.13
N THR A 81 11.94 -6.87 2.08
CA THR A 81 12.22 -5.48 1.74
C THR A 81 11.52 -4.56 2.71
N HIS A 82 12.31 -3.71 3.35
CA HIS A 82 11.82 -2.68 4.25
C HIS A 82 10.88 -1.70 3.53
N ASP A 83 9.85 -1.20 4.22
CA ASP A 83 8.81 -0.36 3.61
C ASP A 83 9.36 0.91 2.96
N THR A 84 10.39 1.55 3.55
CA THR A 84 11.06 2.69 2.88
C THR A 84 11.71 2.30 1.55
N ALA A 85 12.31 1.11 1.45
CA ALA A 85 12.92 0.65 0.20
C ALA A 85 11.86 0.32 -0.84
N ALA A 86 10.77 -0.35 -0.45
CA ALA A 86 9.61 -0.59 -1.31
C ALA A 86 8.99 0.75 -1.79
N ALA A 87 8.87 1.73 -0.90
CA ALA A 87 8.37 3.05 -1.25
C ALA A 87 9.26 3.79 -2.25
N ARG A 88 10.59 3.65 -2.14
CA ARG A 88 11.55 4.22 -3.10
C ARG A 88 11.41 3.56 -4.47
N ILE A 89 11.34 2.23 -4.51
CA ILE A 89 11.16 1.47 -5.76
C ILE A 89 9.92 1.94 -6.52
N TRP A 90 8.81 2.10 -5.80
CA TRP A 90 7.53 2.49 -6.40
C TRP A 90 7.28 4.00 -6.45
N GLN A 91 8.18 4.83 -5.91
CA GLN A 91 8.05 6.29 -5.79
C GLN A 91 6.76 6.76 -5.10
N ILE A 92 6.17 5.95 -4.22
CA ILE A 92 4.83 6.20 -3.63
C ILE A 92 4.81 7.38 -2.66
N LEU A 93 5.96 7.82 -2.17
CA LEU A 93 6.06 8.99 -1.29
C LEU A 93 6.40 10.27 -2.04
N THR A 94 7.11 10.17 -3.17
CA THR A 94 7.42 11.33 -4.02
C THR A 94 6.22 11.69 -4.91
N ALA A 95 5.49 10.71 -5.45
CA ALA A 95 4.39 10.99 -6.37
C ALA A 95 3.23 11.80 -5.75
N PRO A 96 2.79 11.57 -4.48
CA PRO A 96 1.80 12.43 -3.82
C PRO A 96 2.30 13.85 -3.61
N ARG A 97 3.59 14.01 -3.25
CA ARG A 97 4.23 15.33 -3.14
C ARG A 97 4.17 16.08 -4.47
N ASP A 98 4.54 15.44 -5.58
CA ASP A 98 4.46 16.02 -6.92
C ASP A 98 3.01 16.41 -7.30
N ALA A 99 2.03 15.68 -6.77
CA ALA A 99 0.60 15.97 -6.93
C ALA A 99 0.07 17.05 -5.96
N GLY A 100 0.91 17.58 -5.07
CA GLY A 100 0.51 18.56 -4.06
C GLY A 100 -0.42 17.98 -2.99
N LEU A 101 -0.18 16.71 -2.61
CA LEU A 101 -0.89 15.97 -1.56
C LEU A 101 0.06 15.64 -0.41
N ILE A 102 -0.48 15.61 0.81
CA ILE A 102 0.21 15.06 1.98
C ILE A 102 0.06 13.53 1.99
N ALA A 103 1.10 12.80 2.37
CA ALA A 103 1.06 11.36 2.60
C ALA A 103 1.08 11.05 4.11
N LEU A 104 0.04 10.39 4.61
CA LEU A 104 0.01 9.84 5.96
C LEU A 104 0.51 8.39 5.95
N SER A 105 1.63 8.13 6.61
CA SER A 105 2.23 6.80 6.66
C SER A 105 2.59 6.38 8.09
N ASP A 106 2.88 5.09 8.29
CA ASP A 106 3.29 4.59 9.60
C ASP A 106 4.78 4.86 9.87
N LYS A 107 5.24 4.34 11.01
CA LYS A 107 6.62 4.49 11.49
C LYS A 107 7.66 3.78 10.63
N GLY A 108 7.25 2.81 9.82
CA GLY A 108 8.08 2.10 8.86
C GLY A 108 8.62 3.02 7.76
N TYR A 109 7.94 4.14 7.49
CA TYR A 109 8.36 5.15 6.50
C TYR A 109 9.06 6.36 7.11
N HIS A 110 9.33 6.33 8.42
CA HIS A 110 9.96 7.45 9.10
C HIS A 110 11.36 7.75 8.55
N GLY A 111 11.71 9.03 8.47
CA GLY A 111 12.99 9.49 7.92
C GLY A 111 13.06 9.45 6.40
N TYR A 112 11.97 9.15 5.71
CA TYR A 112 11.92 9.30 4.25
C TYR A 112 11.86 10.78 3.82
N ASP A 113 11.05 11.57 4.51
CA ASP A 113 10.96 13.02 4.34
C ASP A 113 11.59 13.69 5.56
N GLU A 114 12.81 14.19 5.39
CA GLU A 114 13.57 14.86 6.45
C GLU A 114 12.89 16.17 6.90
N THR A 115 12.11 16.79 6.03
CA THR A 115 11.36 18.01 6.36
C THR A 115 10.08 17.70 7.16
N GLY A 116 9.56 16.48 7.02
CA GLY A 116 8.28 16.06 7.59
C GLY A 116 7.08 16.90 7.11
N GLN A 117 7.19 17.58 5.97
CA GLN A 117 6.15 18.46 5.44
C GLN A 117 5.17 17.72 4.52
N HIS A 118 5.65 16.68 3.84
CA HIS A 118 4.88 15.95 2.84
C HIS A 118 4.60 14.52 3.25
N VAL A 119 5.49 13.88 4.01
CA VAL A 119 5.26 12.55 4.60
C VAL A 119 5.14 12.67 6.10
N ILE A 120 3.92 12.52 6.61
CA ILE A 120 3.64 12.61 8.04
C ILE A 120 3.65 11.22 8.65
N THR A 121 4.59 10.99 9.55
CA THR A 121 4.70 9.78 10.37
C THR A 121 4.53 10.11 11.84
N PRO A 122 4.03 9.18 12.67
CA PRO A 122 3.82 9.46 14.08
C PRO A 122 5.16 9.58 14.83
N TYR A 123 5.22 10.50 15.80
CA TYR A 123 6.41 10.74 16.63
C TYR A 123 6.90 9.46 17.32
N LYS A 124 8.22 9.22 17.30
CA LYS A 124 8.91 8.09 17.96
C LYS A 124 9.30 8.41 19.41
N GLY A 125 9.75 7.40 20.15
CA GLY A 125 10.26 7.55 21.52
C GLY A 125 9.30 7.12 22.65
N ARG A 126 9.86 6.96 23.85
CA ARG A 126 9.12 6.76 25.11
C ARG A 126 8.95 8.13 25.82
N ASN A 127 8.01 8.24 26.75
CA ASN A 127 7.78 9.45 27.57
C ASN A 127 7.56 10.75 26.78
N LYS A 128 6.78 10.68 25.69
CA LYS A 128 6.48 11.84 24.86
C LYS A 128 5.64 12.88 25.62
N PRO A 129 5.83 14.18 25.35
CA PRO A 129 4.91 15.22 25.79
C PRO A 129 3.48 14.92 25.33
N GLU A 130 2.48 15.40 26.07
CA GLU A 130 1.08 15.09 25.77
C GLU A 130 0.67 15.57 24.38
N SER A 131 1.17 16.73 23.93
CA SER A 131 0.95 17.25 22.58
C SER A 131 1.37 16.28 21.47
N GLN A 132 2.48 15.55 21.64
CA GLN A 132 2.90 14.53 20.68
C GLN A 132 2.05 13.25 20.78
N LYS A 133 1.50 12.94 21.95
CA LYS A 133 0.54 11.84 22.08
C LYS A 133 -0.77 12.18 21.38
N ASP A 134 -1.27 13.40 21.56
CA ASP A 134 -2.44 13.93 20.84
C ASP A 134 -2.24 13.89 19.34
N ALA A 135 -1.12 14.40 18.84
CA ALA A 135 -0.78 14.34 17.43
C ALA A 135 -0.75 12.89 16.90
N ASN A 136 -0.20 11.95 17.67
CA ASN A 136 -0.20 10.53 17.30
C ASN A 136 -1.60 9.91 17.31
N ARG A 137 -2.48 10.30 18.24
CA ARG A 137 -3.88 9.86 18.28
C ARG A 137 -4.64 10.37 17.05
N ALA A 138 -4.48 11.65 16.72
CA ALA A 138 -5.06 12.25 15.52
C ALA A 138 -4.55 11.57 14.25
N HIS A 139 -3.23 11.38 14.14
CA HIS A 139 -2.59 10.66 13.03
C HIS A 139 -3.16 9.25 12.86
N ALA A 140 -3.25 8.48 13.96
CA ALA A 140 -3.81 7.14 13.93
C ALA A 140 -5.28 7.13 13.48
N ARG A 141 -6.10 8.09 13.91
CA ARG A 141 -7.50 8.23 13.48
C ARG A 141 -7.60 8.51 11.98
N LEU A 142 -6.80 9.45 11.47
CA LEU A 142 -6.81 9.83 10.05
C LEU A 142 -6.26 8.73 9.15
N ARG A 143 -5.33 7.90 9.66
CA ARG A 143 -4.73 6.77 8.93
C ARG A 143 -5.56 5.48 9.01
N GLY A 144 -6.37 5.31 10.04
CA GLY A 144 -7.22 4.13 10.26
C GLY A 144 -7.96 3.61 9.00
N PRO A 145 -8.51 4.47 8.13
CA PRO A 145 -9.10 4.07 6.85
C PRO A 145 -8.17 3.28 5.93
N GLY A 146 -6.87 3.60 5.85
CA GLY A 146 -5.91 2.83 5.05
C GLY A 146 -5.68 1.41 5.60
N GLY A 147 -5.75 1.25 6.92
CA GLY A 147 -5.74 -0.08 7.54
C GLY A 147 -6.95 -0.93 7.13
N ARG A 148 -8.13 -0.29 7.00
CA ARG A 148 -9.33 -0.97 6.47
C ARG A 148 -9.17 -1.33 4.99
N ALA A 149 -8.61 -0.43 4.19
CA ALA A 149 -8.29 -0.70 2.78
C ALA A 149 -7.42 -1.97 2.63
N ASN A 150 -6.37 -2.07 3.45
CA ASN A 150 -5.53 -3.27 3.51
C ASN A 150 -6.29 -4.54 3.93
N ALA A 151 -7.19 -4.42 4.92
CA ALA A 151 -8.02 -5.54 5.35
C ALA A 151 -8.99 -6.00 4.26
N GLN A 152 -9.59 -5.05 3.51
CA GLN A 152 -10.45 -5.34 2.36
C GLN A 152 -9.68 -6.08 1.27
N LEU A 153 -8.48 -5.60 0.90
CA LEU A 153 -7.61 -6.30 -0.04
C LEU A 153 -7.34 -7.75 0.43
N LYS A 154 -6.99 -7.95 1.70
CA LYS A 154 -6.70 -9.28 2.27
C LYS A 154 -7.91 -10.19 2.47
N SER A 155 -9.13 -9.65 2.38
CA SER A 155 -10.36 -10.44 2.52
C SER A 155 -10.53 -11.44 1.37
N TRP A 156 -9.99 -11.12 0.19
CA TRP A 156 -10.02 -11.98 -1.00
C TRP A 156 -9.35 -13.31 -0.73
N ARG A 157 -10.14 -14.40 -0.78
CA ARG A 157 -9.68 -15.76 -0.47
C ARG A 157 -8.46 -16.18 -1.30
N ILE A 158 -8.35 -15.68 -2.53
CA ILE A 158 -7.23 -15.97 -3.40
C ILE A 158 -5.91 -15.48 -2.79
N LEU A 159 -5.87 -14.29 -2.17
CA LEU A 159 -4.66 -13.74 -1.54
C LEU A 159 -4.26 -14.46 -0.25
N ARG A 160 -5.18 -15.21 0.38
CA ARG A 160 -4.90 -16.00 1.59
C ARG A 160 -4.30 -17.38 1.31
N LYS A 161 -4.42 -17.87 0.07
CA LYS A 161 -3.97 -19.22 -0.34
C LYS A 161 -3.16 -19.19 -1.64
N LEU A 162 -2.46 -18.09 -1.90
CA LEU A 162 -1.67 -17.89 -3.13
C LEU A 162 -0.60 -18.98 -3.25
N ARG A 163 -0.84 -19.94 -4.16
CA ARG A 163 0.15 -20.93 -4.59
C ARG A 163 0.70 -20.59 -5.97
N CYS A 164 1.41 -19.47 -6.08
CA CYS A 164 2.06 -19.05 -7.32
C CYS A 164 3.27 -18.17 -7.05
N CYS A 165 4.11 -17.97 -8.08
CA CYS A 165 5.28 -17.11 -7.99
C CYS A 165 4.88 -15.66 -7.63
N PRO A 166 5.79 -14.90 -6.99
CA PRO A 166 5.57 -13.52 -6.58
C PRO A 166 5.06 -12.59 -7.69
N ARG A 167 5.56 -12.76 -8.92
CA ARG A 167 5.12 -11.98 -10.09
C ARG A 167 3.62 -12.14 -10.35
N ARG A 168 3.13 -13.38 -10.31
CA ARG A 168 1.71 -13.67 -10.49
C ARG A 168 0.87 -13.19 -9.31
N ALA A 169 1.41 -13.23 -8.10
CA ALA A 169 0.78 -12.67 -6.93
C ALA A 169 0.62 -11.13 -7.04
N GLY A 170 1.63 -10.43 -7.57
CA GLY A 170 1.57 -9.00 -7.89
C GLY A 170 0.51 -8.67 -8.96
N GLN A 171 0.43 -9.47 -10.03
CA GLN A 171 -0.63 -9.33 -11.04
C GLN A 171 -2.03 -9.54 -10.45
N LEU A 172 -2.20 -10.56 -9.59
CA LEU A 172 -3.47 -10.82 -8.91
C LEU A 172 -3.89 -9.66 -8.01
N ALA A 173 -2.96 -9.08 -7.24
CA ALA A 173 -3.26 -7.92 -6.40
C ALA A 173 -3.73 -6.71 -7.23
N LYS A 174 -3.08 -6.45 -8.37
CA LYS A 174 -3.49 -5.41 -9.32
C LYS A 174 -4.86 -5.69 -9.94
N ALA A 175 -5.13 -6.92 -10.35
CA ALA A 175 -6.42 -7.32 -10.90
C ALA A 175 -7.56 -7.17 -9.88
N ILE A 176 -7.32 -7.58 -8.62
CA ILE A 176 -8.29 -7.41 -7.52
C ILE A 176 -8.61 -5.93 -7.31
N HIS A 177 -7.60 -5.06 -7.29
CA HIS A 177 -7.83 -3.62 -7.16
C HIS A 177 -8.73 -3.08 -8.27
N VAL A 178 -8.51 -3.47 -9.53
CA VAL A 178 -9.36 -3.07 -10.66
C VAL A 178 -10.81 -3.54 -10.48
N LEU A 179 -11.01 -4.77 -10.02
CA LEU A 179 -12.35 -5.31 -9.76
C LEU A 179 -13.05 -4.56 -8.61
N GLN A 180 -12.34 -4.24 -7.54
CA GLN A 180 -12.89 -3.48 -6.41
C GLN A 180 -13.28 -2.05 -6.83
N ASP A 181 -12.48 -1.39 -7.65
CA ASP A 181 -12.80 -0.05 -8.18
C ASP A 181 -14.05 -0.09 -9.07
N HIS A 182 -14.20 -1.14 -9.89
CA HIS A 182 -15.40 -1.35 -10.70
C HIS A 182 -16.65 -1.61 -9.84
N GLU A 183 -16.57 -2.46 -8.81
CA GLU A 183 -17.69 -2.74 -7.91
C GLU A 183 -18.15 -1.48 -7.16
N ILE A 184 -17.21 -0.66 -6.69
CA ILE A 184 -17.52 0.60 -6.00
C ILE A 184 -18.15 1.61 -6.97
N THR A 185 -17.63 1.71 -8.19
CA THR A 185 -18.16 2.63 -9.21
C THR A 185 -19.53 2.20 -9.75
N ALA A 186 -19.82 0.90 -9.79
CA ALA A 186 -21.11 0.39 -10.26
C ALA A 186 -22.22 0.43 -9.20
N ALA A 187 -21.86 0.59 -7.92
CA ALA A 187 -22.79 0.63 -6.79
C ALA A 187 -23.16 2.05 -6.33
N GLY A 188 -22.53 3.09 -6.90
CA GLY A 188 -22.80 4.51 -6.63
C GLY A 188 -23.46 5.20 -7.81
#